data_AF-T0Z8U7-F1
#
_entry.id   AF-T0Z8U7-F1
#
_cell.length_a   1.000
_cell.length_b   1.000
_cell.length_c   1.000
_cell.angle_alpha   90.00
_cell.angle_beta   90.00
_cell.angle_gamma   90.00
#
_symmetry.space_group_name_H-M   'P 1'
#
loop_
_entity.id
_entity.type
_entity.pdbx_description
1 polymer ?
#
loop_
_entity_poly.entity_id
_entity_poly.type
_entity_poly.pdbx_seq_one_letter_code
_entity_poly.pdbx_strand_id
1 'polypeptide(L)'
;MLVNRVVDGHRLPSVSVDDNAGIQTAVGHLTGLGHRCIAHIAGPQELSTGAGRYRGFRTGIEAAGLVGDDELVVFAEALSEAAGYASGCELLRRRREVTAIVAANDMLALGCLRALVQAGLN
;
A
#
# COMPACT_ATOMS: atom_id res chain seq x y z
N MET A 1 -13.68 6.41 -4.06
CA MET A 1 -12.97 7.22 -3.05
C MET A 1 -13.47 6.78 -1.68
N LEU A 2 -12.71 5.93 -1.00
CA LEU A 2 -12.98 5.58 0.39
C LEU A 2 -11.81 6.08 1.22
N VAL A 3 -12.03 7.18 1.94
CA VAL A 3 -11.10 7.71 2.94
C VAL A 3 -11.63 7.22 4.28
N ASN A 4 -11.01 6.20 4.88
CA ASN A 4 -11.44 5.74 6.19
C ASN A 4 -10.84 6.62 7.29
N ARG A 5 -11.73 7.20 8.09
CA ARG A 5 -11.49 8.22 9.11
C ARG A 5 -10.96 7.60 10.40
N VAL A 6 -10.02 8.29 11.04
CA VAL A 6 -9.32 7.93 12.30
C VAL A 6 -10.21 8.18 13.52
N VAL A 7 -10.23 7.24 14.47
CA VAL A 7 -10.35 7.49 15.93
C VAL A 7 -9.58 6.38 16.68
N ASP A 8 -8.61 6.81 17.50
CA ASP A 8 -7.86 6.13 18.58
C ASP A 8 -7.37 4.68 18.40
N GLY A 9 -6.03 4.52 18.35
CA GLY A 9 -5.33 3.29 18.75
C GLY A 9 -4.93 2.31 17.66
N HIS A 10 -4.08 2.74 16.71
CA HIS A 10 -3.28 1.90 15.79
C HIS A 10 -3.95 1.39 14.49
N ARG A 11 -4.84 2.19 13.88
CA ARG A 11 -5.29 1.98 12.50
C ARG A 11 -4.20 2.27 11.49
N LEU A 12 -3.68 1.24 10.84
CA LEU A 12 -2.80 1.39 9.68
C LEU A 12 -3.61 2.01 8.53
N PRO A 13 -3.30 3.25 8.10
CA PRO A 13 -3.98 3.88 6.99
C PRO A 13 -3.63 3.13 5.71
N SER A 14 -4.62 2.45 5.15
CA SER A 14 -4.54 1.79 3.85
C SER A 14 -5.34 2.57 2.82
N VAL A 15 -4.74 2.87 1.67
CA VAL A 15 -5.44 3.51 0.55
C VAL A 15 -5.42 2.58 -0.67
N SER A 16 -6.60 2.33 -1.24
CA SER A 16 -6.78 1.51 -2.44
C SER A 16 -6.99 2.38 -3.67
N VAL A 17 -6.34 2.05 -4.78
CA VAL A 17 -6.53 2.79 -6.04
C VAL A 17 -6.38 1.90 -7.28
N ASP A 18 -7.20 2.16 -8.29
CA ASP A 18 -7.30 1.36 -9.52
C ASP A 18 -6.52 1.94 -10.74
N ASP A 19 -5.86 3.10 -10.65
CA ASP A 19 -5.07 3.67 -11.76
C ASP A 19 -3.82 4.47 -11.32
N ASN A 20 -2.96 4.84 -12.28
CA ASN A 20 -1.68 5.53 -12.04
C ASN A 20 -1.85 6.89 -11.31
N ALA A 21 -2.77 7.73 -11.80
CA ALA A 21 -3.00 9.06 -11.23
C ALA A 21 -3.62 8.99 -9.83
N GLY A 22 -4.50 8.01 -9.62
CA GLY A 22 -5.08 7.77 -8.33
C GLY A 22 -4.06 7.24 -7.32
N ILE A 23 -3.12 6.37 -7.72
CA ILE A 23 -2.02 5.94 -6.84
C ILE A 23 -1.16 7.13 -6.42
N GLN A 24 -0.81 8.02 -7.34
CA GLN A 24 -0.07 9.25 -7.02
C GLN A 24 -0.85 10.12 -6.04
N THR A 25 -2.16 10.26 -6.25
CA THR A 25 -3.06 11.00 -5.35
C THR A 25 -3.10 10.38 -3.95
N ALA A 26 -3.14 9.05 -3.84
CA ALA A 26 -3.09 8.34 -2.58
C ALA A 26 -1.77 8.55 -1.82
N VAL A 27 -0.63 8.48 -2.52
CA VAL A 27 0.68 8.78 -1.93
C VAL A 27 0.73 10.24 -1.47
N GLY A 28 0.27 11.18 -2.30
CA GLY A 28 0.18 12.60 -1.95
C GLY A 28 -0.67 12.84 -0.70
N HIS A 29 -1.81 12.13 -0.59
CA HIS A 29 -2.65 12.21 0.59
C HIS A 29 -1.96 11.69 1.86
N LEU A 30 -1.38 10.50 1.81
CA LEU A 30 -0.69 9.88 2.95
C LEU A 30 0.52 10.70 3.40
N THR A 31 1.30 11.22 2.45
CA THR A 31 2.43 12.10 2.77
C THR A 31 1.97 13.45 3.33
N GLY A 32 0.84 13.99 2.84
CA GLY A 32 0.16 15.16 3.40
C GLY A 32 -0.33 14.94 4.84
N LEU A 33 -0.69 13.71 5.22
CA LEU A 33 -1.01 13.31 6.60
C LEU A 33 0.23 13.11 7.50
N GLY A 34 1.44 13.25 6.95
CA GLY A 34 2.69 13.12 7.70
C GLY A 34 3.36 11.76 7.59
N HIS A 35 2.81 10.80 6.84
CA HIS A 35 3.48 9.52 6.62
C HIS A 35 4.74 9.70 5.79
N ARG A 36 5.81 9.00 6.18
CA ARG A 36 7.13 9.04 5.52
C ARG A 36 7.64 7.65 5.15
N CYS A 37 7.24 6.63 5.90
CA CYS A 37 7.48 5.23 5.55
C CYS A 37 6.16 4.62 5.06
N ILE A 38 6.01 4.55 3.74
CA ILE A 38 4.81 4.09 3.04
C ILE A 38 5.19 2.86 2.20
N ALA A 39 4.54 1.73 2.46
CA ALA A 39 4.73 0.52 1.67
C ALA A 39 3.76 0.46 0.48
N HIS A 40 4.13 -0.30 -0.55
CA HIS A 40 3.28 -0.59 -1.69
C HIS A 40 3.11 -2.10 -1.88
N ILE A 41 1.86 -2.56 -1.96
CA ILE A 41 1.55 -3.89 -2.46
C ILE A 41 1.22 -3.74 -3.94
N ALA A 42 2.22 -3.97 -4.77
CA ALA A 42 2.10 -3.96 -6.22
C ALA A 42 1.40 -5.24 -6.72
N GLY A 43 0.75 -5.17 -7.88
CA GLY A 43 0.27 -6.36 -8.58
C GLY A 43 1.35 -7.00 -9.47
N PRO A 44 1.03 -8.13 -10.14
CA PRO A 44 1.92 -8.75 -11.12
C PRO A 44 2.33 -7.75 -12.21
N GLN A 45 3.62 -7.71 -12.55
CA GLN A 45 4.18 -6.70 -13.46
C GLN A 45 3.92 -7.01 -14.94
N GLU A 46 3.48 -8.23 -15.24
CA GLU A 46 3.00 -8.65 -16.56
C GLU A 46 1.62 -8.02 -16.88
N LEU A 47 0.89 -7.59 -15.85
CA LEU A 47 -0.37 -6.88 -16.01
C LEU A 47 -0.12 -5.39 -16.18
N SER A 48 -0.75 -4.79 -17.18
CA SER A 48 -0.65 -3.34 -17.45
C SER A 48 -1.03 -2.50 -16.22
N THR A 49 -2.01 -2.95 -15.44
CA THR A 49 -2.44 -2.34 -14.18
C THR A 49 -1.37 -2.47 -13.10
N GLY A 50 -0.73 -3.62 -12.94
CA GLY A 50 0.35 -3.82 -11.96
C GLY A 50 1.56 -2.94 -12.24
N ALA A 51 2.04 -2.94 -13.49
CA ALA A 51 3.16 -2.09 -13.90
C ALA A 51 2.82 -0.58 -13.89
N GLY A 52 1.59 -0.23 -14.27
CA GLY A 52 1.11 1.16 -14.26
C GLY A 52 1.01 1.73 -12.84
N ARG A 53 0.43 0.97 -11.91
CA ARG A 53 0.24 1.38 -10.51
C ARG A 53 1.56 1.44 -9.75
N TYR A 54 2.47 0.50 -9.98
CA TYR A 54 3.83 0.57 -9.41
C TYR A 54 4.59 1.82 -9.86
N ARG A 55 4.55 2.16 -11.16
CA ARG A 55 5.13 3.41 -11.66
C ARG A 55 4.50 4.64 -11.01
N GLY A 56 3.18 4.64 -10.82
CA GLY A 56 2.48 5.71 -10.13
C GLY A 56 2.90 5.86 -8.68
N PHE A 57 3.10 4.74 -7.98
CA PHE A 57 3.58 4.76 -6.61
C PHE A 57 4.97 5.39 -6.54
N ARG A 58 5.92 4.93 -7.38
CA ARG A 58 7.27 5.51 -7.45
C ARG A 58 7.25 7.01 -7.73
N THR A 59 6.46 7.42 -8.73
CA THR A 59 6.31 8.83 -9.09
C THR A 59 5.76 9.66 -7.93
N GLY A 60 4.78 9.13 -7.19
CA GLY A 60 4.21 9.81 -6.02
C GLY A 60 5.21 9.94 -4.86
N ILE A 61 6.02 8.91 -4.61
CA ILE A 61 7.07 8.92 -3.59
C ILE A 61 8.15 9.96 -3.93
N GLU A 62 8.60 9.98 -5.18
CA GLU A 62 9.56 10.97 -5.69
C GLU A 62 9.00 12.40 -5.60
N ALA A 63 7.75 12.61 -6.00
CA ALA A 63 7.09 13.92 -5.91
C ALA A 63 6.91 14.41 -4.48
N ALA A 64 6.81 13.50 -3.51
CA ALA A 64 6.75 13.82 -2.08
C ALA A 64 8.14 14.06 -1.45
N GLY A 65 9.23 13.99 -2.24
CA GLY A 65 10.60 14.15 -1.75
C GLY A 65 11.08 12.99 -0.88
N LEU A 66 10.45 11.83 -0.97
CA LEU A 66 10.83 10.62 -0.25
C LEU A 66 11.77 9.77 -1.12
N VAL A 67 12.70 9.08 -0.47
CA VAL A 67 13.58 8.13 -1.15
C VAL A 67 12.82 6.83 -1.36
N GLY A 68 12.74 6.37 -2.61
CA GLY A 68 12.21 5.05 -2.92
C GLY A 68 13.06 3.96 -2.28
N ASP A 69 12.46 3.15 -1.41
CA ASP A 69 13.07 1.96 -0.83
C ASP A 69 12.36 0.74 -1.42
N ASP A 70 13.09 -0.04 -2.23
CA ASP A 70 12.53 -1.22 -2.88
C ASP A 70 12.11 -2.30 -1.86
N GLU A 71 12.63 -2.26 -0.62
CA GLU A 71 12.19 -3.15 0.46
C GLU A 71 10.78 -2.81 0.98
N LEU A 72 10.27 -1.61 0.67
CA LEU A 72 8.89 -1.19 0.97
C LEU A 72 7.89 -1.63 -0.10
N VAL A 73 8.34 -2.33 -1.14
CA VAL A 73 7.48 -2.81 -2.23
C VAL A 73 7.38 -4.33 -2.17
N VAL A 74 6.15 -4.83 -2.15
CA VAL A 74 5.84 -6.26 -2.30
C VAL A 74 5.08 -6.45 -3.60
N PHE A 75 5.60 -7.33 -4.46
CA PHE A 75 4.95 -7.69 -5.71
C PHE A 75 4.07 -8.92 -5.49
N ALA A 76 2.76 -8.71 -5.41
CA ALA A 76 1.80 -9.78 -5.23
C ALA A 76 1.71 -10.66 -6.49
N GLU A 77 1.63 -11.97 -6.31
CA GLU A 77 1.54 -12.96 -7.40
C GLU A 77 0.21 -12.89 -8.18
N ALA A 78 -0.82 -12.27 -7.60
CA ALA A 78 -2.13 -12.08 -8.22
C ALA A 78 -2.85 -10.87 -7.64
N LEU A 79 -3.84 -10.34 -8.36
CA LEU A 79 -4.74 -9.28 -7.89
C LEU A 79 -5.91 -9.85 -7.06
N SER A 80 -5.61 -10.66 -6.04
CA SER A 80 -6.61 -11.39 -5.23
C SER A 80 -6.47 -11.10 -3.73
N GLU A 81 -7.53 -11.40 -2.96
CA GLU A 81 -7.49 -11.23 -1.51
C GLU A 81 -6.44 -12.13 -0.85
N ALA A 82 -6.30 -13.37 -1.32
CA ALA A 82 -5.29 -14.30 -0.81
C ALA A 82 -3.87 -13.77 -1.01
N ALA A 83 -3.59 -13.19 -2.19
CA ALA A 83 -2.30 -12.57 -2.48
C ALA A 83 -2.08 -11.30 -1.64
N GLY A 84 -3.13 -10.52 -1.37
CA GLY A 84 -3.09 -9.37 -0.48
C GLY A 84 -2.73 -9.77 0.96
N TYR A 85 -3.34 -10.85 1.45
CA TYR A 85 -3.05 -11.40 2.78
C TYR A 85 -1.60 -11.87 2.88
N ALA A 86 -1.12 -12.64 1.91
CA ALA A 86 0.28 -13.08 1.87
C ALA A 86 1.26 -11.90 1.87
N SER A 87 0.95 -10.86 1.07
CA SER A 87 1.75 -9.63 0.99
C SER A 87 1.74 -8.83 2.30
N GLY A 88 0.59 -8.74 2.97
CA GLY A 88 0.48 -8.12 4.29
C GLY A 88 1.32 -8.86 5.34
N CYS A 89 1.25 -10.20 5.37
CA CYS A 89 2.11 -11.01 6.24
C CYS A 89 3.61 -10.82 5.95
N GLU A 90 3.98 -10.62 4.67
CA GLU A 90 5.35 -10.36 4.27
C GLU A 90 5.84 -8.99 4.75
N LEU A 91 5.05 -7.92 4.55
CA LEU A 91 5.37 -6.59 5.05
C LEU A 91 5.58 -6.58 6.57
N LEU A 92 4.70 -7.26 7.30
CA LEU A 92 4.81 -7.40 8.77
C LEU A 92 6.11 -8.07 9.22
N ARG A 93 6.63 -9.03 8.44
CA ARG A 93 7.91 -9.66 8.72
C ARG A 93 9.10 -8.75 8.43
N ARG A 94 9.00 -7.87 7.42
CA ARG A 94 10.11 -7.06 6.92
C ARG A 94 10.32 -5.77 7.71
N ARG A 95 9.25 -5.02 8.01
CA ARG A 95 9.40 -3.63 8.47
C ARG A 95 8.29 -3.21 9.43
N ARG A 96 8.62 -3.12 10.72
CA ARG A 96 7.73 -2.51 11.75
C ARG A 96 7.57 -1.00 11.60
N GLU A 97 8.43 -0.35 10.82
CA GLU A 97 8.45 1.10 10.62
C GLU A 97 7.42 1.59 9.59
N VAL A 98 6.79 0.68 8.84
CA VAL A 98 5.76 1.03 7.86
C VAL A 98 4.56 1.65 8.59
N THR A 99 4.24 2.87 8.21
CA THR A 99 3.15 3.64 8.84
C THR A 99 1.92 3.77 7.96
N ALA A 100 2.01 3.40 6.67
CA ALA A 100 0.90 3.41 5.73
C ALA A 100 1.16 2.43 4.57
N ILE A 101 0.09 1.93 3.94
CA ILE A 101 0.18 0.99 2.82
C ILE A 101 -0.70 1.47 1.67
N VAL A 102 -0.14 1.51 0.46
CA VAL A 102 -0.87 1.69 -0.79
C VAL A 102 -1.00 0.34 -1.48
N ALA A 103 -2.22 -0.16 -1.64
CA ALA A 103 -2.47 -1.42 -2.34
C ALA A 103 -2.82 -1.16 -3.80
N ALA A 104 -2.35 -2.03 -4.70
CA ALA A 104 -2.64 -1.90 -6.12
C ALA A 104 -4.13 -2.11 -6.45
N ASN A 105 -4.94 -2.77 -5.63
CA ASN A 105 -6.41 -2.78 -5.79
C ASN A 105 -7.11 -3.10 -4.46
N ASP A 106 -8.44 -3.07 -4.46
CA ASP A 106 -9.26 -3.35 -3.28
C ASP A 106 -9.10 -4.78 -2.75
N MET A 107 -8.95 -5.77 -3.64
CA MET A 107 -8.76 -7.16 -3.21
C MET A 107 -7.47 -7.33 -2.43
N LEU A 108 -6.37 -6.76 -2.92
CA LEU A 108 -5.09 -6.75 -2.22
C LEU A 108 -5.18 -5.98 -0.88
N ALA A 109 -5.88 -4.85 -0.87
CA ALA A 109 -6.09 -4.05 0.34
C ALA A 109 -6.85 -4.83 1.41
N LEU A 110 -7.95 -5.50 1.04
CA LEU A 110 -8.76 -6.31 1.94
C LEU A 110 -7.95 -7.47 2.53
N GLY A 111 -7.21 -8.18 1.67
CA GLY A 111 -6.33 -9.25 2.10
C GLY A 111 -5.25 -8.76 3.08
N CYS A 112 -4.59 -7.65 2.73
CA CYS A 112 -3.58 -7.04 3.60
C CYS A 112 -4.18 -6.62 4.93
N LEU A 113 -5.32 -5.94 4.94
CA LEU A 113 -6.01 -5.52 6.15
C LEU A 113 -6.32 -6.72 7.05
N ARG A 114 -6.78 -7.82 6.48
CA ARG A 114 -7.00 -9.06 7.24
C ARG A 114 -5.71 -9.58 7.89
N ALA A 115 -4.58 -9.54 7.18
CA ALA A 115 -3.30 -9.95 7.75
C ALA A 115 -2.86 -9.05 8.92
N LEU A 116 -3.04 -7.73 8.78
CA LEU A 116 -2.72 -6.74 9.82
C LEU A 116 -3.59 -6.93 11.07
N VAL A 117 -4.90 -7.08 10.88
CA VAL A 117 -5.87 -7.31 11.98
C VAL A 117 -5.55 -8.61 12.71
N GLN A 118 -5.21 -9.68 11.99
CA GLN A 118 -4.82 -10.95 12.60
C GLN A 118 -3.51 -10.85 13.38
N ALA A 119 -2.63 -9.92 13.01
CA ALA A 119 -1.41 -9.61 13.76
C ALA A 119 -1.63 -8.64 14.93
N GLY A 120 -2.86 -8.19 15.17
CA GLY A 120 -3.23 -7.26 16.24
C GLY A 120 -2.91 -5.79 15.94
N LEU A 121 -2.71 -5.45 14.67
CA LEU A 121 -2.50 -4.08 14.19
C LEU A 121 -3.81 -3.59 13.57
N ASN A 122 -4.56 -2.79 14.33
CA ASN A 122 -5.96 -2.48 14.03
C ASN A 122 -6.23 -1.02 13.78
#